data_AF-A0A2S4XSQ4-F1
#
_entry.id   AF-A0A2S4XSQ4-F1
#
_cell.length_a   1.000
_cell.length_b   1.000
_cell.length_c   1.000
_cell.angle_alpha   90.00
_cell.angle_beta   90.00
_cell.angle_gamma   90.00
#
_symmetry.space_group_name_H-M   'P 1'
#
loop_
_entity.id
_entity.type
_entity.pdbx_description
1 polymer ?
#
loop_
_entity_poly.entity_id
_entity_poly.type
_entity_poly.pdbx_seq_one_letter_code
_entity_poly.pdbx_strand_id
1 'polypeptide(L)'
;KDRALGDGLTKWAWRLAVITLGFPLIANSWGWIFTEMGRQPWVVYGVLRTSDAVSPGVSQGEVLTSMIVFTALYAILAVVEVKLLVKYVKAGPQELSESDLNPPTKIGGNDSDADRPMAFSY
;
A
#
# COMPACT_ATOMS: atom_id res chain seq x y z
N LYS A 1 19.86 -27.53 5.75
CA LYS A 1 21.16 -26.95 5.32
C LYS A 1 21.15 -25.51 5.80
N ASP A 2 21.27 -25.35 7.11
CA ASP A 2 20.68 -24.21 7.83
C ASP A 2 21.82 -23.34 8.35
N ARG A 3 22.45 -22.58 7.45
CA ARG A 3 23.36 -21.52 7.88
C ARG A 3 22.51 -20.32 8.27
N ALA A 4 22.15 -20.25 9.54
CA ALA A 4 21.75 -18.98 10.14
C ALA A 4 22.86 -17.97 9.83
N LEU A 5 22.50 -16.88 9.15
CA LEU A 5 23.37 -15.71 9.05
C LEU A 5 23.68 -15.31 10.50
N GLY A 6 24.94 -14.98 10.82
CA GLY A 6 25.31 -14.60 12.19
C GLY A 6 24.34 -13.54 12.75
N ASP A 7 24.03 -13.59 14.04
CA ASP A 7 22.93 -12.81 14.66
C ASP A 7 22.90 -11.33 14.28
N GLY A 8 24.08 -10.71 14.12
CA GLY A 8 24.20 -9.33 13.65
C GLY A 8 23.69 -9.13 12.22
N LEU A 9 24.05 -10.02 11.29
CA LEU A 9 23.64 -9.97 9.88
C LEU A 9 22.14 -10.26 9.73
N THR A 10 21.60 -11.20 10.50
CA THR A 10 20.16 -11.49 10.52
C THR A 10 19.35 -10.27 10.99
N LYS A 11 19.78 -9.60 12.07
CA LYS A 11 19.12 -8.37 12.55
C LYS A 11 19.16 -7.24 11.52
N TRP A 12 20.29 -7.05 10.84
CA TRP A 12 20.41 -6.04 9.79
C TRP A 12 19.56 -6.38 8.56
N ALA A 13 19.50 -7.64 8.15
CA ALA A 13 18.67 -8.09 7.03
C ALA A 13 17.19 -7.77 7.27
N TRP A 14 16.66 -8.06 8.47
CA TRP A 14 15.27 -7.74 8.82
C TRP A 14 14.99 -6.23 8.87
N ARG A 15 15.93 -5.43 9.40
CA ARG A 15 15.80 -3.96 9.38
C ARG A 15 15.74 -3.41 7.96
N LEU A 16 16.63 -3.89 7.09
CA LEU A 16 16.64 -3.51 5.68
C LEU A 16 15.35 -3.93 4.99
N ALA A 17 14.85 -5.14 5.23
CA ALA A 17 13.60 -5.62 4.68
C ALA A 17 12.39 -4.73 5.05
N VAL A 18 12.35 -4.21 6.27
CA VAL A 18 11.31 -3.27 6.70
C VAL A 18 11.48 -1.91 6.04
N ILE A 19 12.71 -1.41 5.92
CA ILE A 19 12.99 -0.09 5.30
C ILE A 19 12.65 -0.13 3.80
N THR A 20 12.96 -1.21 3.10
CA THR A 20 12.74 -1.32 1.65
C THR A 20 11.26 -1.35 1.26
N LEU A 21 10.33 -1.62 2.18
CA LEU A 21 8.88 -1.53 1.91
C LEU A 21 8.45 -0.14 1.41
N GLY A 22 9.08 0.94 1.91
CA GLY A 22 8.75 2.31 1.49
C GLY A 22 9.43 2.73 0.18
N PHE A 23 10.45 2.00 -0.26
CA PHE A 23 11.30 2.41 -1.38
C PHE A 23 10.58 2.42 -2.74
N PRO A 24 9.73 1.44 -3.08
CA PRO A 24 8.96 1.48 -4.33
C PRO A 24 8.08 2.73 -4.45
N LEU A 25 7.46 3.19 -3.35
CA LEU A 25 6.61 4.39 -3.35
C LEU A 25 7.42 5.66 -3.61
N ILE A 26 8.59 5.77 -2.95
CA ILE A 26 9.50 6.92 -3.12
C ILE A 26 10.04 6.94 -4.54
N ALA A 27 10.52 5.81 -5.05
CA ALA A 27 11.08 5.69 -6.39
C ALA A 27 10.03 6.00 -7.48
N ASN A 28 8.80 5.52 -7.29
CA ASN A 28 7.69 5.82 -8.20
C ASN A 28 7.37 7.32 -8.23
N SER A 29 7.25 7.94 -7.05
CA SER A 29 6.99 9.38 -6.94
C SER A 29 8.10 10.20 -7.59
N TRP A 30 9.36 9.82 -7.36
CA TRP A 30 10.51 10.50 -7.96
C TRP A 30 10.55 10.37 -9.48
N GLY A 31 10.21 9.19 -10.01
CA GLY A 31 10.12 8.95 -11.44
C GLY A 31 9.11 9.89 -12.11
N TRP A 32 7.92 10.03 -11.54
CA TRP A 32 6.89 10.95 -12.03
C TRP A 32 7.30 12.43 -11.92
N ILE A 33 7.92 12.82 -10.81
CA ILE A 33 8.43 14.19 -10.66
C ILE A 33 9.48 14.49 -11.72
N PHE A 34 10.41 13.56 -11.95
CA PHE A 34 11.45 13.72 -12.97
C PHE A 34 10.87 13.92 -14.37
N THR A 35 9.88 13.12 -14.77
CA THR A 35 9.26 13.24 -16.09
C THR A 35 8.44 14.51 -16.25
N GLU A 36 7.71 14.95 -15.22
CA GLU A 36 6.96 16.21 -15.26
C GLU A 36 7.87 17.44 -15.26
N MET A 37 8.95 17.43 -14.49
CA MET A 37 9.94 18.51 -14.50
C MET A 37 10.70 18.56 -15.82
N GLY A 38 11.02 17.42 -16.42
CA GLY A 38 11.70 17.35 -17.72
C GLY A 38 10.89 17.93 -18.89
N ARG A 39 9.58 18.13 -18.69
CA ARG A 39 8.68 18.72 -19.68
C ARG A 39 8.46 20.21 -19.52
N GLN A 40 8.83 20.79 -18.38
CA GLN A 40 8.81 22.24 -18.21
C GLN A 40 9.72 22.92 -19.25
N PRO A 41 9.32 24.05 -19.87
CA PRO A 41 8.17 24.92 -19.55
C PRO A 41 6.88 24.62 -20.33
N TRP A 42 6.69 23.39 -20.81
CA TRP A 42 5.59 23.03 -21.72
C TRP A 42 4.50 22.20 -21.04
N VAL A 43 3.24 22.50 -21.37
CA VAL A 43 2.08 21.62 -21.11
C VAL A 43 1.75 20.78 -22.35
N VAL A 44 2.03 21.29 -23.54
CA VAL A 44 2.07 20.51 -24.76
C VAL A 44 3.29 20.98 -25.53
N TYR A 45 4.25 20.08 -25.78
CA TYR A 45 5.53 20.44 -26.39
C TYR A 45 5.33 21.22 -27.70
N GLY A 46 5.92 22.42 -27.77
CA GLY A 46 5.85 23.29 -28.94
C GLY A 46 4.49 23.95 -29.18
N VAL A 47 3.47 23.69 -28.35
CA VAL A 47 2.10 24.17 -28.56
C VAL A 47 1.62 25.06 -27.41
N LEU A 48 1.70 24.58 -26.16
CA LEU A 48 1.15 25.26 -25.00
C LEU A 48 2.18 25.34 -23.87
N ARG A 49 2.48 26.54 -23.38
CA ARG A 49 3.38 26.76 -22.24
C ARG A 49 2.64 26.65 -20.91
N THR A 50 3.35 26.28 -19.86
CA THR A 50 2.82 26.20 -18.49
C THR A 50 2.32 27.55 -17.98
N SER A 51 2.96 28.65 -18.36
CA SER A 51 2.51 30.02 -18.01
C SER A 51 1.13 30.36 -18.58
N ASP A 52 0.81 29.83 -19.75
CA ASP A 52 -0.38 30.18 -20.51
C ASP A 52 -1.55 29.24 -20.19
N ALA A 53 -1.29 28.17 -19.43
CA ALA A 53 -2.28 27.18 -19.02
C ALA A 53 -3.01 27.54 -17.71
N VAL A 54 -2.76 28.73 -17.13
CA VAL A 54 -3.44 29.19 -15.91
C VAL A 54 -4.86 29.64 -16.23
N SER A 55 -5.83 29.20 -15.44
CA SER A 55 -7.25 29.53 -15.63
C SER A 55 -7.53 31.02 -15.39
N PRO A 56 -8.07 31.78 -16.37
CA PRO A 56 -8.26 33.24 -16.23
C PRO A 56 -9.32 33.66 -15.21
N GLY A 57 -10.26 32.78 -14.88
CA GLY A 57 -11.40 33.07 -14.02
C GLY A 57 -11.27 32.60 -12.57
N VAL A 58 -10.14 31.99 -12.20
CA VAL A 58 -9.93 31.43 -10.85
C VAL A 58 -9.04 32.37 -10.05
N SER A 59 -9.54 32.84 -8.92
CA SER A 59 -8.78 33.69 -8.01
C SER A 59 -7.69 32.91 -7.28
N GLN A 60 -6.64 33.60 -6.85
CA GLN A 60 -5.58 33.00 -6.02
C GLN A 60 -6.14 32.41 -4.71
N GLY A 61 -7.19 33.02 -4.15
CA GLY A 61 -7.87 32.54 -2.95
C GLY A 61 -8.54 31.18 -3.15
N GLU A 62 -9.20 30.96 -4.30
CA GLU A 62 -9.81 29.67 -4.63
C GLU A 62 -8.76 28.57 -4.82
N VAL A 63 -7.63 28.88 -5.47
CA VAL A 63 -6.51 27.94 -5.62
C VAL A 63 -5.93 27.58 -4.27
N LEU A 64 -5.63 28.56 -3.42
CA LEU A 64 -5.06 28.31 -2.10
C LEU A 64 -6.03 27.53 -1.20
N THR A 65 -7.30 27.90 -1.20
CA THR A 65 -8.33 27.22 -0.40
C THR A 65 -8.47 25.78 -0.83
N SER A 66 -8.59 25.51 -2.14
CA SER A 66 -8.71 24.14 -2.65
C SER A 66 -7.45 23.31 -2.40
N MET A 67 -6.25 23.87 -2.56
CA MET A 67 -5.01 23.20 -2.18
C MET A 67 -5.02 22.79 -0.70
N ILE A 68 -5.35 23.72 0.20
CA ILE A 68 -5.39 23.43 1.64
C ILE A 68 -6.39 22.32 1.94
N VAL A 69 -7.60 22.42 1.39
CA VAL A 69 -8.68 21.43 1.61
C VAL A 69 -8.27 20.06 1.12
N PHE A 70 -7.78 19.93 -0.11
CA PHE A 70 -7.37 18.64 -0.66
C PHE A 70 -6.13 18.07 0.04
N THR A 71 -5.14 18.91 0.35
CA THR A 71 -3.95 18.47 1.12
C THR A 71 -4.35 17.97 2.51
N ALA A 72 -5.20 18.70 3.23
CA ALA A 72 -5.68 18.28 4.55
C ALA A 72 -6.49 16.98 4.48
N LEU A 73 -7.39 16.87 3.50
CA LEU A 73 -8.20 15.67 3.30
C LEU A 73 -7.31 14.44 3.05
N TYR A 74 -6.36 14.53 2.12
CA TYR A 74 -5.45 13.42 1.82
C TYR A 74 -4.49 13.11 2.97
N ALA A 75 -4.05 14.12 3.74
CA ALA A 75 -3.25 13.89 4.94
C ALA A 75 -4.03 13.12 6.01
N ILE A 76 -5.30 13.46 6.25
CA ILE A 76 -6.17 12.73 7.17
C ILE A 76 -6.34 11.28 6.70
N LEU A 77 -6.64 11.08 5.42
CA LEU A 77 -6.78 9.74 4.84
C LEU A 77 -5.50 8.92 4.99
N ALA A 78 -4.33 9.50 4.71
CA ALA A 78 -3.04 8.83 4.89
C ALA A 78 -2.81 8.41 6.35
N VAL A 79 -3.16 9.27 7.33
CA VAL A 79 -3.06 8.91 8.76
C VAL A 79 -3.99 7.77 9.13
N VAL A 80 -5.23 7.78 8.63
CA VAL A 80 -6.19 6.70 8.86
C VAL A 80 -5.70 5.39 8.24
N GLU A 81 -5.25 5.43 6.99
CA GLU A 81 -4.71 4.28 6.27
C GLU A 81 -3.52 3.66 7.01
N VAL A 82 -2.52 4.46 7.39
CA VAL A 82 -1.34 3.95 8.13
C VAL A 82 -1.76 3.35 9.48
N LYS A 83 -2.72 3.97 10.19
CA LYS A 83 -3.25 3.41 11.44
C LYS A 83 -3.92 2.06 11.22
N LEU A 84 -4.72 1.92 10.16
CA LEU A 84 -5.40 0.67 9.83
C LEU A 84 -4.39 -0.41 9.40
N LEU A 85 -3.44 -0.07 8.53
CA LEU A 85 -2.37 -0.98 8.12
C LEU A 85 -1.60 -1.50 9.34
N VAL A 86 -1.15 -0.62 10.24
CA VAL A 86 -0.43 -1.04 11.45
C VAL A 86 -1.33 -1.88 12.36
N LYS A 87 -2.61 -1.53 12.52
CA LYS A 87 -3.56 -2.30 13.34
C LYS A 87 -3.71 -3.73 12.83
N TYR A 88 -3.95 -3.91 11.53
CA TYR A 88 -4.20 -5.23 10.94
C TYR A 88 -2.92 -6.05 10.75
N VAL A 89 -1.80 -5.41 10.42
CA VAL A 89 -0.48 -6.09 10.40
C VAL A 89 -0.12 -6.64 11.78
N LYS A 90 -0.42 -5.90 12.85
CA LYS A 90 -0.19 -6.37 14.23
C LYS A 90 -1.17 -7.43 14.71
N ALA A 91 -2.41 -7.43 14.18
CA ALA A 91 -3.40 -8.46 14.51
C ALA A 91 -2.93 -9.85 14.05
N GLY A 92 -2.10 -9.92 13.00
CA GLY A 92 -1.59 -11.17 12.47
C GLY A 92 -2.67 -11.99 11.75
N PRO A 93 -2.28 -13.12 11.12
CA PRO A 93 -3.24 -14.07 10.59
C PRO A 93 -4.07 -14.68 11.72
N GLN A 94 -5.33 -15.04 11.41
CA GLN A 94 -6.18 -15.75 12.37
C GLN A 94 -5.53 -17.10 12.73
N GLU A 95 -5.69 -17.52 13.98
CA GLU A 95 -5.24 -18.85 14.38
C GLU A 95 -5.97 -19.90 13.54
N LEU A 96 -5.19 -20.84 12.97
CA LEU A 96 -5.73 -21.94 12.18
C LEU A 96 -6.62 -22.79 13.09
N SER A 97 -7.86 -23.01 12.68
CA SER A 97 -8.77 -23.90 13.39
C SER A 97 -8.30 -25.36 13.29
N GLU A 98 -8.75 -26.24 14.19
CA GLU A 98 -8.44 -27.68 14.08
C GLU A 98 -8.87 -28.28 12.72
N SER A 99 -9.92 -27.71 12.11
CA SER A 99 -10.39 -28.03 10.76
C SER A 99 -9.42 -27.62 9.65
N ASP A 100 -8.68 -26.51 9.81
CA ASP A 100 -7.69 -26.05 8.83
C ASP A 100 -6.40 -26.87 8.91
N LEU A 101 -6.03 -27.31 10.11
CA LEU A 101 -4.84 -28.14 10.35
C LEU A 101 -5.05 -29.60 9.92
N ASN A 102 -6.29 -30.10 9.98
CA ASN A 102 -6.65 -31.48 9.63
C ASN A 102 -7.73 -31.49 8.53
N PRO A 103 -7.36 -31.19 7.27
CA PRO A 103 -8.32 -31.17 6.18
C PRO A 103 -8.96 -32.56 6.02
N PRO A 104 -10.28 -32.64 5.77
CA PRO A 104 -10.97 -33.91 5.63
C PRO A 104 -10.35 -34.73 4.49
N THR A 105 -9.81 -35.88 4.84
CA THR A 105 -9.07 -36.77 3.92
C THR A 105 -9.98 -37.62 3.04
N LYS A 106 -11.31 -37.55 3.27
CA LYS A 106 -12.33 -38.30 2.53
C LYS A 106 -13.45 -37.36 2.08
N ILE A 107 -13.90 -37.55 0.84
CA ILE A 107 -15.08 -36.89 0.28
C ILE A 107 -16.33 -37.55 0.88
N GLY A 108 -17.13 -36.77 1.61
CA GLY A 108 -18.36 -37.21 2.31
C GLY A 108 -18.10 -37.62 3.76
N GLY A 109 -18.02 -36.65 4.68
CA GLY A 109 -17.66 -36.83 6.10
C GLY A 109 -18.42 -37.94 6.84
N ASN A 110 -17.94 -38.33 8.03
CA ASN A 110 -18.66 -39.25 8.89
C ASN A 110 -19.85 -38.54 9.58
N ASP A 111 -20.95 -39.26 9.82
CA ASP A 111 -22.16 -38.70 10.43
C ASP A 111 -21.97 -38.17 11.87
N SER A 112 -20.80 -38.38 12.48
CA SER A 112 -20.52 -37.96 13.86
C SER A 112 -20.16 -36.48 14.01
N ASP A 113 -19.84 -35.76 12.92
CA ASP A 113 -19.43 -34.35 12.96
C ASP A 113 -20.12 -33.54 11.84
N ALA A 114 -21.41 -33.23 12.02
CA ALA A 114 -22.22 -32.52 11.03
C ALA A 114 -21.86 -31.03 10.87
N ASP A 115 -21.18 -30.42 11.85
CA ASP A 115 -20.73 -29.01 11.80
C ASP A 115 -19.39 -28.80 11.07
N ARG A 116 -18.78 -29.87 10.53
CA ARG A 116 -17.51 -29.75 9.82
C ARG A 116 -17.70 -29.16 8.41
N PRO A 117 -16.96 -28.10 8.05
CA PRO A 117 -17.02 -27.55 6.70
C PRO A 117 -16.53 -28.58 5.69
N MET A 118 -17.35 -28.84 4.67
CA MET A 118 -17.00 -29.73 3.56
C MET A 118 -15.82 -29.14 2.77
N ALA A 119 -14.95 -30.01 2.25
CA ALA A 119 -13.66 -29.66 1.61
C ALA A 119 -13.73 -28.69 0.40
N PHE A 120 -14.91 -28.19 0.02
CA PHE A 120 -15.16 -27.50 -1.24
C PHE A 120 -15.95 -26.18 -1.12
N SER A 121 -15.96 -25.50 0.02
CA SER A 121 -16.55 -24.15 0.10
C SER A 121 -15.47 -23.06 0.10
N TYR A 122 -15.10 -22.61 -1.10
CA TYR A 122 -14.52 -21.29 -1.37
C TYR A 122 -15.33 -20.64 -2.50
#